data_AF-N9V7F6-F1
#
_entry.id   AF-N9V7F6-F1
#
_cell.length_a   1.000
_cell.length_b   1.000
_cell.length_c   1.000
_cell.angle_alpha   90.00
_cell.angle_beta   90.00
_cell.angle_gamma   90.00
#
_symmetry.space_group_name_H-M   'P 1'
#
loop_
_entity.id
_entity.type
_entity.pdbx_description
1 polymer ?
#
loop_
_entity_poly.entity_id
_entity_poly.type
_entity_poly.pdbx_seq_one_letter_code
_entity_poly.pdbx_strand_id
1 'polypeptide(L)'
;MLPHVLSTWKQPEYKAWEDWKNSLQLYSIYLKNHEFTLTVPTFYMNQTVDENGTTFEELMKEYNLVFIVPNNNITIIEKMVIPWLSKEENTPKKYIGIQFHSVYNFGFGDSDINYMIELKELDVKLKNKYKNYGGIDVLDYEFFKQYYQKHNNKNSLYPSFRTIYFNYFNSYEKNEINKAIQLCQEINSSISLDISEIDSEYFMDCDSFINILSSIKKAGVNYKLLLNRSLWLKEWFVFLNFFHNKCVHQIENI
;
A
#
# COMPACT_ATOMS: atom_id res chain seq x y z
N MET A 1 -4.69 -3.15 0.28
CA MET A 1 -4.27 -4.51 0.70
C MET A 1 -2.97 -4.88 0.04
N LEU A 2 -2.06 -5.54 0.76
CA LEU A 2 -0.93 -6.26 0.17
C LEU A 2 -1.34 -7.74 0.05
N PRO A 3 -1.33 -8.36 -1.13
CA PRO A 3 -1.22 -9.80 -1.21
C PRO A 3 0.28 -10.09 -1.00
N HIS A 4 0.65 -10.64 0.16
CA HIS A 4 1.94 -11.31 0.31
C HIS A 4 1.93 -12.49 -0.66
N VAL A 5 2.59 -12.33 -1.80
CA VAL A 5 2.64 -13.38 -2.82
C VAL A 5 4.09 -13.55 -3.25
N LEU A 6 4.47 -14.83 -3.32
CA LEU A 6 5.81 -15.38 -3.34
C LEU A 6 6.70 -14.78 -4.44
N SER A 7 8.00 -14.69 -4.17
CA SER A 7 9.05 -14.28 -5.13
C SER A 7 9.11 -15.18 -6.38
N THR A 8 8.51 -16.37 -6.35
CA THR A 8 8.35 -17.27 -7.49
C THR A 8 7.00 -17.99 -7.41
N TRP A 9 6.21 -17.93 -8.48
CA TRP A 9 4.92 -18.62 -8.62
C TRP A 9 5.02 -19.76 -9.63
N LYS A 10 4.38 -20.90 -9.35
CA LYS A 10 4.28 -22.04 -10.27
C LYS A 10 2.81 -22.30 -10.62
N GLN A 11 2.57 -22.84 -11.82
CA GLN A 11 1.24 -22.86 -12.44
C GLN A 11 0.10 -23.69 -11.81
N PRO A 12 0.24 -24.63 -10.84
CA PRO A 12 -0.94 -25.35 -10.35
C PRO A 12 -1.70 -24.64 -9.20
N GLU A 13 -1.47 -23.35 -8.95
CA GLU A 13 -2.02 -22.64 -7.78
C GLU A 13 -3.36 -21.89 -8.03
N TYR A 14 -4.16 -22.29 -9.03
CA TYR A 14 -5.46 -21.66 -9.38
C TYR A 14 -6.44 -21.49 -8.21
N LYS A 15 -6.43 -22.41 -7.24
CA LYS A 15 -7.27 -22.34 -6.04
C LYS A 15 -6.99 -21.10 -5.18
N ALA A 16 -5.74 -20.62 -5.12
CA ALA A 16 -5.41 -19.43 -4.37
C ALA A 16 -5.92 -18.14 -5.05
N TRP A 17 -6.05 -18.13 -6.39
CA TRP A 17 -6.69 -17.03 -7.12
C TRP A 17 -8.20 -17.00 -6.89
N GLU A 18 -8.85 -18.16 -6.85
CA GLU A 18 -10.28 -18.27 -6.53
C GLU A 18 -10.60 -17.76 -5.12
N ASP A 19 -9.83 -18.20 -4.12
CA ASP A 19 -9.98 -17.75 -2.73
C ASP A 19 -9.72 -16.23 -2.59
N TRP A 20 -8.75 -15.69 -3.34
CA TRP A 20 -8.50 -14.26 -3.38
C TRP A 20 -9.66 -13.48 -4.00
N LYS A 21 -10.21 -13.96 -5.12
CA LYS A 21 -11.37 -13.36 -5.79
C LYS A 21 -12.59 -13.31 -4.87
N ASN A 22 -12.85 -14.39 -4.14
CA ASN A 22 -13.92 -14.45 -3.15
C ASN A 22 -13.70 -13.43 -2.02
N SER A 23 -12.46 -13.27 -1.56
CA SER A 23 -12.11 -12.26 -0.55
C SER A 23 -12.36 -10.84 -1.04
N LEU A 24 -11.98 -10.52 -2.29
CA LEU A 24 -12.25 -9.21 -2.89
C LEU A 24 -13.75 -8.90 -2.99
N GLN A 25 -14.56 -9.89 -3.37
CA GLN A 25 -16.02 -9.74 -3.43
C GLN A 25 -16.63 -9.47 -2.06
N LEU A 26 -16.13 -10.12 -1.01
CA LEU A 26 -16.57 -9.83 0.35
C LEU A 26 -16.20 -8.41 0.75
N TYR A 27 -14.96 -7.98 0.50
CA TYR A 27 -14.53 -6.62 0.83
C TYR A 27 -15.33 -5.55 0.09
N SER A 28 -15.68 -5.76 -1.18
CA SER A 28 -16.50 -4.79 -1.91
C SER A 28 -17.93 -4.65 -1.33
N ILE A 29 -18.47 -5.71 -0.73
CA ILE A 29 -19.76 -5.66 -0.02
C ILE A 29 -19.65 -4.86 1.28
N TYR A 30 -18.66 -5.18 2.13
CA TYR A 30 -18.51 -4.53 3.45
C TYR A 30 -17.96 -3.11 3.38
N LEU A 31 -17.17 -2.79 2.35
CA LEU A 31 -16.52 -1.49 2.16
C LEU A 31 -17.12 -0.68 1.01
N LYS A 32 -18.37 -0.93 0.62
CA LYS A 32 -19.00 -0.31 -0.56
C LYS A 32 -18.95 1.21 -0.63
N ASN A 33 -18.82 1.88 0.52
CA ASN A 33 -18.76 3.34 0.64
C ASN A 33 -17.32 3.89 0.74
N HIS A 34 -16.30 3.03 0.69
CA HIS A 34 -14.90 3.40 0.86
C HIS A 34 -14.11 3.17 -0.43
N GLU A 35 -13.13 4.04 -0.69
CA GLU A 35 -12.18 3.83 -1.77
C GLU A 35 -11.24 2.68 -1.43
N PHE A 36 -11.13 1.71 -2.33
CA PHE A 36 -10.34 0.52 -2.14
C PHE A 36 -9.13 0.49 -3.09
N THR A 37 -7.94 0.35 -2.53
CA THR A 37 -6.67 0.26 -3.28
C THR A 37 -5.95 -1.04 -2.98
N LEU A 38 -5.44 -1.68 -4.03
CA LEU A 38 -4.71 -2.94 -3.97
C LEU A 38 -3.25 -2.73 -4.33
N THR A 39 -2.36 -3.09 -3.43
CA THR A 39 -0.92 -2.99 -3.64
C THR A 39 -0.43 -4.31 -4.21
N VAL A 40 0.07 -4.33 -5.44
CA VAL A 40 0.37 -5.55 -6.18
C VAL A 40 1.74 -5.47 -6.84
N PRO A 41 2.57 -6.53 -6.79
CA PRO A 41 3.78 -6.59 -7.61
C PRO A 41 3.47 -6.56 -9.11
N THR A 42 4.24 -5.76 -9.86
CA THR A 42 3.99 -5.56 -11.29
C THR A 42 4.11 -6.84 -12.12
N PHE A 43 4.91 -7.80 -11.69
CA PHE A 43 5.11 -9.05 -12.44
C PHE A 43 3.87 -9.96 -12.47
N TYR A 44 2.87 -9.75 -11.59
CA TYR A 44 1.62 -10.50 -11.64
C TYR A 44 0.71 -10.08 -12.80
N MET A 45 0.81 -8.85 -13.28
CA MET A 45 -0.18 -8.27 -14.19
C MET A 45 -0.44 -9.11 -15.45
N ASN A 46 0.61 -9.77 -15.96
CA ASN A 46 0.53 -10.60 -17.16
C ASN A 46 0.35 -12.10 -16.87
N GLN A 47 0.21 -12.50 -15.62
CA GLN A 47 0.00 -13.91 -15.27
C GLN A 47 -1.44 -14.32 -15.54
N THR A 48 -1.61 -15.51 -16.09
CA THR A 48 -2.92 -16.16 -16.23
C THR A 48 -3.39 -16.68 -14.88
N VAL A 49 -4.62 -16.35 -14.49
CA VAL A 49 -5.20 -16.64 -13.17
C VAL A 49 -6.31 -17.69 -13.20
N ASP A 50 -6.73 -18.14 -14.39
CA ASP A 50 -7.70 -19.21 -14.56
C ASP A 50 -7.41 -20.07 -15.80
N GLU A 51 -8.15 -21.17 -15.96
CA GLU A 51 -8.01 -22.08 -17.10
C GLU A 51 -8.46 -21.47 -18.44
N ASN A 52 -9.21 -20.37 -18.41
CA ASN A 52 -9.73 -19.70 -19.59
C ASN A 52 -8.75 -18.69 -20.19
N GLY A 53 -7.58 -18.51 -19.58
CA GLY A 53 -6.57 -17.58 -20.05
C GLY A 53 -6.72 -16.15 -19.51
N THR A 54 -7.66 -15.88 -18.59
CA THR A 54 -7.82 -14.56 -17.97
C THR A 54 -6.53 -14.13 -17.29
N THR A 55 -6.06 -12.93 -17.60
CA THR A 55 -4.89 -12.35 -16.95
C THR A 55 -5.25 -11.69 -15.61
N PHE A 56 -4.26 -11.57 -14.72
CA PHE A 56 -4.43 -10.81 -13.47
C PHE A 56 -4.84 -9.37 -13.76
N GLU A 57 -4.31 -8.75 -14.81
CA GLU A 57 -4.76 -7.42 -15.23
C GLU A 57 -6.27 -7.39 -15.49
N GLU A 58 -6.80 -8.31 -16.29
CA GLU A 58 -8.22 -8.34 -16.66
C GLU A 58 -9.11 -8.53 -15.44
N LEU A 59 -8.68 -9.36 -14.49
CA LEU A 59 -9.34 -9.53 -13.20
C LEU A 59 -9.36 -8.22 -12.39
N MET A 60 -8.32 -7.39 -12.53
CA MET A 60 -8.06 -6.21 -11.71
C MET A 60 -8.38 -4.87 -12.36
N LYS A 61 -9.00 -4.90 -13.54
CA LYS A 61 -9.28 -3.71 -14.35
C LYS A 61 -10.15 -2.66 -13.64
N GLU A 62 -10.98 -3.08 -12.67
CA GLU A 62 -11.94 -2.22 -11.95
C GLU A 62 -11.38 -1.62 -10.66
N TYR A 63 -10.16 -1.98 -10.25
CA TYR A 63 -9.59 -1.58 -8.97
C TYR A 63 -8.45 -0.56 -9.11
N ASN A 64 -8.35 0.32 -8.10
CA ASN A 64 -7.18 1.17 -7.91
C ASN A 64 -5.97 0.31 -7.51
N LEU A 65 -4.83 0.48 -8.18
CA LEU A 65 -3.66 -0.39 -7.99
C LEU A 65 -2.40 0.39 -7.61
N VAL A 66 -1.71 -0.01 -6.54
CA VAL A 66 -0.36 0.44 -6.20
C VAL A 66 0.63 -0.60 -6.69
N PHE A 67 1.41 -0.25 -7.69
CA PHE A 67 2.37 -1.17 -8.32
C PHE A 67 3.68 -1.22 -7.54
N ILE A 68 4.01 -2.38 -6.97
CA ILE A 68 5.34 -2.64 -6.41
C ILE A 68 6.26 -3.03 -7.56
N VAL A 69 7.19 -2.14 -7.91
CA VAL A 69 8.15 -2.36 -8.99
C VAL A 69 9.43 -2.96 -8.43
N PRO A 70 9.89 -4.16 -8.83
CA PRO A 70 11.07 -4.83 -8.25
C PRO A 70 12.39 -4.27 -8.80
N ASN A 71 12.50 -2.94 -8.90
CA ASN A 71 13.67 -2.27 -9.44
C ASN A 71 13.74 -0.80 -9.00
N ASN A 72 14.95 -0.33 -8.66
CA ASN A 72 15.21 1.07 -8.29
C ASN A 72 15.78 1.92 -9.44
N ASN A 73 15.75 1.43 -10.68
CA ASN A 73 16.06 2.22 -11.85
C ASN A 73 14.79 2.94 -12.35
N ILE A 74 14.81 4.28 -12.33
CA ILE A 74 13.66 5.12 -12.70
C ILE A 74 13.19 4.89 -14.14
N THR A 75 14.10 4.62 -15.08
CA THR A 75 13.74 4.30 -16.46
C THR A 75 13.02 2.96 -16.56
N ILE A 76 13.40 1.97 -15.75
CA ILE A 76 12.71 0.67 -15.69
C ILE A 76 11.33 0.83 -15.05
N ILE A 77 11.24 1.56 -13.94
CA ILE A 77 9.95 1.90 -13.28
C ILE A 77 9.01 2.56 -14.27
N GLU A 78 9.48 3.60 -14.98
CA GLU A 78 8.69 4.30 -15.98
C GLU A 78 8.16 3.34 -17.06
N LYS A 79 9.02 2.52 -17.64
CA LYS A 79 8.63 1.53 -18.67
C LYS A 79 7.62 0.51 -18.16
N MET A 80 7.70 0.11 -16.89
CA MET A 80 6.76 -0.84 -16.30
C MET A 80 5.39 -0.22 -16.00
N VAL A 81 5.31 1.07 -15.70
CA VAL A 81 4.06 1.72 -15.25
C VAL A 81 3.29 2.34 -16.41
N ILE A 82 3.97 2.90 -17.42
CA ILE A 82 3.34 3.57 -18.57
C ILE A 82 2.28 2.73 -19.31
N PRO A 83 2.50 1.43 -19.60
CA PRO A 83 1.50 0.62 -20.31
C PRO A 83 0.14 0.60 -19.60
N TRP A 84 0.14 0.64 -18.26
CA TRP A 84 -1.06 0.64 -17.44
C TRP A 84 -1.72 2.03 -17.36
N LEU A 85 -0.91 3.09 -17.35
CA LEU A 85 -1.41 4.47 -17.35
C LEU A 85 -1.95 4.92 -18.70
N SER A 86 -1.48 4.33 -19.80
CA SER A 86 -1.88 4.74 -21.16
C SER A 86 -3.25 4.21 -21.58
N LYS A 87 -3.93 3.43 -20.71
CA LYS A 87 -5.31 2.98 -20.90
C LYS A 87 -6.28 4.10 -20.51
N GLU A 88 -7.49 4.10 -21.09
CA GLU A 88 -8.46 5.21 -21.17
C GLU A 88 -8.68 6.07 -19.89
N GLU A 89 -9.13 7.32 -20.06
CA GLU A 89 -9.28 8.32 -18.96
C GLU A 89 -10.19 7.89 -17.81
N ASN A 90 -11.14 6.99 -18.06
CA ASN A 90 -12.09 6.49 -17.05
C ASN A 90 -11.57 5.27 -16.28
N THR A 91 -10.31 4.89 -16.49
CA THR A 91 -9.71 3.76 -15.78
C THR A 91 -9.44 4.09 -14.31
N PRO A 92 -9.53 3.09 -13.40
CA PRO A 92 -9.13 3.26 -12.02
C PRO A 92 -7.71 3.76 -11.86
N LYS A 93 -7.46 4.48 -10.76
CA LYS A 93 -6.17 5.10 -10.47
C LYS A 93 -5.07 4.07 -10.32
N LYS A 94 -3.90 4.37 -10.89
CA LYS A 94 -2.67 3.59 -10.74
C LYS A 94 -1.61 4.40 -10.02
N TYR A 95 -0.93 3.77 -9.07
CA TYR A 95 0.04 4.37 -8.18
C TYR A 95 1.35 3.57 -8.24
N ILE A 96 2.44 4.18 -7.80
CA ILE A 96 3.74 3.50 -7.66
C ILE A 96 4.01 3.26 -6.18
N GLY A 97 4.33 2.02 -5.81
CA GLY A 97 4.77 1.66 -4.47
C GLY A 97 6.30 1.60 -4.42
N ILE A 98 6.90 2.35 -3.50
CA ILE A 98 8.34 2.37 -3.24
C ILE A 98 8.62 1.71 -1.90
N GLN A 99 9.52 0.72 -1.89
CA GLN A 99 9.92 0.02 -0.69
C GLN A 99 11.40 0.31 -0.40
N PHE A 100 11.67 0.82 0.81
CA PHE A 100 13.02 1.01 1.31
C PHE A 100 13.41 -0.22 2.12
N HIS A 101 14.64 -0.72 1.94
CA HIS A 101 15.17 -1.87 2.67
C HIS A 101 16.59 -1.57 3.15
N SER A 102 17.01 -2.20 4.25
CA SER A 102 18.39 -2.10 4.75
C SER A 102 19.39 -3.04 4.07
N VAL A 103 18.93 -4.05 3.32
CA VAL A 103 19.79 -5.11 2.79
C VAL A 103 19.43 -5.46 1.34
N TYR A 104 20.46 -5.66 0.52
CA TYR A 104 20.43 -5.91 -0.93
C TYR A 104 19.72 -7.19 -1.42
N ASN A 105 19.00 -7.93 -0.57
CA ASN A 105 18.78 -9.36 -0.83
C ASN A 105 17.52 -9.76 -1.60
N PHE A 106 16.62 -8.85 -1.94
CA PHE A 106 15.53 -9.16 -2.89
C PHE A 106 15.12 -7.92 -3.69
N GLY A 107 15.90 -7.53 -4.71
CA GLY A 107 15.38 -6.72 -5.82
C GLY A 107 15.20 -5.21 -5.60
N PHE A 108 15.80 -4.61 -4.57
CA PHE A 108 15.76 -3.16 -4.35
C PHE A 108 17.15 -2.70 -3.87
N GLY A 109 17.86 -1.96 -4.72
CA GLY A 109 19.22 -1.48 -4.42
C GLY A 109 19.26 -0.27 -3.48
N ASP A 110 20.46 0.19 -3.11
CA ASP A 110 20.62 1.41 -2.32
C ASP A 110 20.02 2.62 -3.07
N SER A 111 18.92 3.17 -2.58
CA SER A 111 18.40 4.46 -3.03
C SER A 111 19.31 5.57 -2.51
N ASP A 112 19.77 6.47 -3.38
CA ASP A 112 20.54 7.66 -3.01
C ASP A 112 19.72 8.95 -3.26
N ILE A 113 20.31 10.12 -2.97
CA ILE A 113 19.59 11.40 -3.18
C ILE A 113 19.23 11.59 -4.67
N ASN A 114 20.08 11.14 -5.60
CA ASN A 114 19.81 11.29 -7.03
C ASN A 114 18.60 10.47 -7.43
N TYR A 115 18.46 9.25 -6.93
CA TYR A 115 17.26 8.43 -7.11
C TYR A 115 15.98 9.17 -6.67
N MET A 116 16.00 9.85 -5.52
CA MET A 116 14.83 10.61 -5.05
C MET A 116 14.47 11.80 -5.94
N ILE A 117 15.49 12.50 -6.45
CA ILE A 117 15.30 13.60 -7.40
C ILE A 117 14.71 13.08 -8.71
N GLU A 118 15.29 12.02 -9.28
CA GLU A 118 14.79 11.40 -10.52
C GLU A 118 13.37 10.83 -10.33
N LEU A 119 13.08 10.23 -9.16
CA LEU A 119 11.74 9.75 -8.83
C LEU A 119 10.73 10.90 -8.73
N LYS A 120 11.13 12.04 -8.17
CA LYS A 120 10.31 13.26 -8.14
C LYS A 120 10.04 13.78 -9.55
N GLU A 121 11.04 13.78 -10.43
CA GLU A 121 10.87 14.18 -11.83
C GLU A 121 9.90 13.25 -12.57
N LEU A 122 10.01 11.93 -12.33
CA LEU A 122 9.06 10.95 -12.86
C LEU A 122 7.63 11.20 -12.33
N ASP A 123 7.47 11.42 -11.02
CA ASP A 123 6.17 11.70 -10.40
C ASP A 123 5.48 12.92 -11.04
N VAL A 124 6.22 14.02 -11.23
CA VAL A 124 5.72 15.24 -11.89
C VAL A 124 5.33 14.95 -13.34
N LYS A 125 6.19 14.23 -14.08
CA LYS A 125 5.93 13.86 -15.47
C LYS A 125 4.65 13.03 -15.59
N LEU A 126 4.46 12.03 -14.74
CA LEU A 126 3.29 11.17 -14.78
C LEU A 126 2.02 11.92 -14.39
N LYS A 127 2.06 12.78 -13.36
CA LYS A 127 0.92 13.63 -12.95
C LYS A 127 0.45 14.55 -14.07
N ASN A 128 1.38 15.15 -14.79
CA ASN A 128 1.05 16.08 -15.87
C ASN A 128 0.50 15.38 -17.11
N LYS A 129 0.85 14.11 -17.33
CA LYS A 129 0.52 13.38 -18.57
C LYS A 129 -0.69 12.45 -18.43
N TYR A 130 -0.85 11.79 -17.28
CA TYR A 130 -1.81 10.70 -17.12
C TYR A 130 -2.85 11.03 -16.05
N LYS A 131 -4.09 11.27 -16.47
CA LYS A 131 -5.20 11.57 -15.54
C LYS A 131 -5.48 10.44 -14.56
N ASN A 132 -5.24 9.19 -14.94
CA ASN A 132 -5.39 8.01 -14.09
C ASN A 132 -4.17 7.73 -13.19
N TYR A 133 -3.10 8.54 -13.24
CA TYR A 133 -2.02 8.43 -12.27
C TYR A 133 -2.45 9.02 -10.92
N GLY A 134 -2.17 8.28 -9.84
CA GLY A 134 -2.61 8.62 -8.49
C GLY A 134 -1.49 9.05 -7.53
N GLY A 135 -0.22 8.88 -7.92
CA GLY A 135 0.95 9.26 -7.10
C GLY A 135 1.74 8.07 -6.56
N ILE A 136 2.53 8.33 -5.51
CA ILE A 136 3.52 7.40 -4.95
C ILE A 136 3.20 7.06 -3.49
N ASP A 137 3.25 5.78 -3.14
CA ASP A 137 3.13 5.26 -1.78
C ASP A 137 4.49 4.75 -1.29
N VAL A 138 4.83 5.02 -0.03
CA VAL A 138 6.00 4.46 0.65
C VAL A 138 5.55 3.25 1.47
N LEU A 139 6.19 2.11 1.24
CA LEU A 139 5.80 0.81 1.80
C LEU A 139 6.58 0.42 3.06
N ASP A 140 7.53 1.25 3.52
CA ASP A 140 8.26 1.00 4.78
C ASP A 140 8.59 2.33 5.48
N TYR A 141 7.86 2.64 6.56
CA TYR A 141 8.07 3.85 7.37
C TYR A 141 9.44 3.90 8.03
N GLU A 142 9.90 2.80 8.65
CA GLU A 142 11.09 2.84 9.50
C GLU A 142 12.35 3.07 8.67
N PHE A 143 12.50 2.37 7.55
CA PHE A 143 13.63 2.61 6.65
C PHE A 143 13.55 3.98 5.99
N PHE A 144 12.35 4.42 5.58
CA PHE A 144 12.19 5.75 5.01
C PHE A 144 12.55 6.86 6.00
N LYS A 145 12.15 6.74 7.27
CA LYS A 145 12.49 7.69 8.34
C LYS A 145 14.00 7.79 8.55
N GLN A 146 14.71 6.66 8.63
CA GLN A 146 16.17 6.64 8.75
C GLN A 146 16.84 7.33 7.56
N TYR A 147 16.36 7.02 6.35
CA TYR A 147 16.83 7.64 5.12
C TYR A 147 16.60 9.17 5.11
N TYR A 148 15.39 9.61 5.47
CA TYR A 148 15.01 11.02 5.53
C TYR A 148 15.91 11.80 6.50
N GLN A 149 16.15 11.25 7.69
CA GLN A 149 17.01 11.85 8.72
C GLN A 149 18.48 11.96 8.27
N LYS A 150 19.03 10.93 7.61
CA LYS A 150 20.40 10.95 7.07
C LYS A 150 20.64 12.11 6.09
N HIS A 151 19.59 12.62 5.45
CA HIS A 151 19.66 13.67 4.44
C HIS A 151 19.16 15.04 4.94
N ASN A 152 19.26 15.29 6.25
CA ASN A 152 18.93 16.58 6.88
C ASN A 152 17.51 17.07 6.58
N ASN A 153 16.54 16.15 6.48
CA ASN A 153 15.11 16.47 6.37
C ASN A 153 14.75 17.39 5.17
N LYS A 154 15.49 17.33 4.06
CA LYS A 154 15.24 18.16 2.87
C LYS A 154 14.03 17.70 2.08
N ASN A 155 12.82 18.06 2.53
CA ASN A 155 11.55 17.66 1.91
C ASN A 155 11.47 18.02 0.41
N SER A 156 12.09 19.12 -0.03
CA SER A 156 12.07 19.55 -1.43
C SER A 156 12.71 18.56 -2.42
N LEU A 157 13.48 17.57 -1.96
CA LEU A 157 14.11 16.56 -2.82
C LEU A 157 13.20 15.36 -3.11
N TYR A 158 12.09 15.24 -2.39
CA TYR A 158 11.23 14.06 -2.44
C TYR A 158 10.04 14.28 -3.40
N PRO A 159 9.50 13.20 -4.01
CA PRO A 159 8.20 13.27 -4.68
C PRO A 159 7.11 13.62 -3.67
N SER A 160 5.96 14.07 -4.16
CA SER A 160 4.79 14.25 -3.30
C SER A 160 4.17 12.89 -3.01
N PHE A 161 4.63 12.30 -1.91
CA PHE A 161 4.15 11.01 -1.42
C PHE A 161 2.71 11.10 -0.95
N ARG A 162 1.89 10.19 -1.44
CA ARG A 162 0.49 10.09 -1.07
C ARG A 162 0.32 9.45 0.30
N THR A 163 1.08 8.40 0.61
CA THR A 163 1.00 7.73 1.91
C THR A 163 2.35 7.13 2.34
N ILE A 164 2.56 7.01 3.65
CA ILE A 164 3.64 6.23 4.26
C ILE A 164 3.04 5.09 5.05
N TYR A 165 3.50 3.87 4.79
CA TYR A 165 3.05 2.68 5.47
C TYR A 165 3.71 2.50 6.84
N PHE A 166 2.88 2.50 7.88
CA PHE A 166 3.28 2.33 9.27
C PHE A 166 2.76 1.00 9.80
N ASN A 167 3.67 0.12 10.21
CA ASN A 167 3.30 -1.14 10.87
C ASN A 167 2.90 -0.84 12.32
N TYR A 168 1.60 -0.97 12.60
CA TYR A 168 1.03 -0.69 13.91
C TYR A 168 1.49 -1.67 14.99
N PHE A 169 1.42 -2.97 14.72
CA PHE A 169 1.63 -4.02 15.72
C PHE A 169 3.06 -4.05 16.25
N ASN A 170 4.05 -3.84 15.38
CA ASN A 170 5.46 -3.85 15.77
C ASN A 170 5.92 -2.58 16.51
N SER A 171 5.09 -1.53 16.56
CA SER A 171 5.50 -0.18 16.96
C SER A 171 4.60 0.48 18.02
N TYR A 172 3.54 -0.20 18.46
CA TYR A 172 2.54 0.33 19.41
C TYR A 172 3.15 0.79 20.75
N GLU A 173 4.08 0.03 21.32
CA GLU A 173 4.57 0.27 22.68
C GLU A 173 5.58 1.44 22.82
N LYS A 174 5.89 2.18 21.74
CA LYS A 174 7.12 3.02 21.69
C LYS A 174 6.95 4.48 21.27
N ASN A 175 5.75 5.08 21.36
CA ASN A 175 5.52 6.47 20.92
C ASN A 175 5.87 6.70 19.42
N GLU A 176 6.01 5.64 18.64
CA GLU A 176 6.44 5.71 17.23
C GLU A 176 5.35 6.30 16.33
N ILE A 177 4.08 6.17 16.72
CA ILE A 177 2.97 6.76 15.99
C ILE A 177 3.06 8.29 15.94
N ASN A 178 3.48 8.96 17.03
CA ASN A 178 3.66 10.41 17.04
C ASN A 178 4.80 10.84 16.13
N LYS A 179 5.87 10.04 16.04
CA LYS A 179 6.97 10.28 15.08
C LYS A 179 6.50 10.05 13.64
N ALA A 180 5.59 9.11 13.40
CA ALA A 180 4.99 8.89 12.09
C ALA A 180 4.09 10.04 11.67
N ILE A 181 3.24 10.54 12.59
CA ILE A 181 2.44 11.75 12.42
C ILE A 181 3.34 12.93 12.07
N GLN A 182 4.38 13.18 12.86
CA GLN A 182 5.31 14.28 12.61
C GLN A 182 5.96 14.16 11.21
N LEU A 183 6.46 12.97 10.85
CA LEU A 183 7.07 12.77 9.53
C LEU A 183 6.06 13.05 8.40
N CYS A 184 4.82 12.56 8.52
CA CYS A 184 3.77 12.81 7.54
C CYS A 184 3.41 14.29 7.43
N GLN A 185 3.43 15.05 8.53
CA GLN A 185 3.26 16.50 8.47
C GLN A 185 4.43 17.18 7.77
N GLU A 186 5.67 16.80 8.10
CA GLU A 186 6.89 17.36 7.52
C GLU A 186 6.96 17.18 6.00
N ILE A 187 6.48 16.04 5.49
CA ILE A 187 6.48 15.72 4.05
C ILE A 187 5.11 15.90 3.37
N ASN A 188 4.11 16.40 4.09
CA ASN A 188 2.72 16.59 3.61
C ASN A 188 2.10 15.31 2.98
N SER A 189 2.08 14.22 3.74
CA SER A 189 1.58 12.90 3.32
C SER A 189 0.49 12.36 4.27
N SER A 190 -0.03 11.16 3.96
CA SER A 190 -0.96 10.41 4.81
C SER A 190 -0.30 9.19 5.45
N ILE A 191 -0.88 8.65 6.51
CA ILE A 191 -0.42 7.42 7.16
C ILE A 191 -1.26 6.25 6.68
N SER A 192 -0.63 5.19 6.18
CA SER A 192 -1.29 3.92 5.92
C SER A 192 -0.99 2.97 7.07
N LEU A 193 -1.97 2.75 7.95
CA LEU A 193 -1.83 1.91 9.14
C LEU A 193 -2.02 0.44 8.79
N ASP A 194 -1.00 -0.39 9.02
CA ASP A 194 -1.15 -1.83 8.89
C ASP A 194 -2.01 -2.42 10.00
N ILE A 195 -3.05 -3.17 9.64
CA ILE A 195 -3.85 -3.95 10.59
C ILE A 195 -3.81 -5.46 10.30
N SER A 196 -2.71 -5.96 9.73
CA SER A 196 -2.57 -7.33 9.21
C SER A 196 -2.53 -8.47 10.21
N GLU A 197 -2.00 -8.25 11.41
CA GLU A 197 -1.75 -9.31 12.41
C GLU A 197 -2.85 -9.36 13.47
N ILE A 198 -4.11 -9.39 13.04
CA ILE A 198 -5.25 -9.63 13.95
C ILE A 198 -5.32 -11.14 14.27
N ASP A 199 -4.22 -11.79 14.62
CA ASP A 199 -4.34 -13.14 15.19
C ASP A 199 -4.71 -12.99 16.68
N SER A 200 -6.03 -13.02 16.88
CA SER A 200 -6.86 -13.43 18.02
C SER A 200 -6.50 -13.14 19.50
N GLU A 201 -5.28 -12.77 19.87
CA GLU A 201 -4.88 -12.46 21.26
C GLU A 201 -4.30 -11.03 21.44
N TYR A 202 -3.77 -10.44 20.36
CA TYR A 202 -3.18 -9.09 20.35
C TYR A 202 -4.09 -8.03 19.72
N PHE A 203 -5.34 -8.38 19.42
CA PHE A 203 -6.33 -7.35 19.10
C PHE A 203 -6.55 -6.51 20.35
N MET A 204 -5.77 -5.44 20.45
CA MET A 204 -6.01 -4.39 21.41
C MET A 204 -7.45 -3.94 21.29
N ASP A 205 -8.04 -3.68 22.45
CA ASP A 205 -9.41 -3.21 22.53
C ASP A 205 -9.62 -2.06 21.52
N CYS A 206 -10.79 -2.03 20.89
CA CYS A 206 -11.12 -1.07 19.85
C CYS A 206 -10.81 0.38 20.24
N ASP A 207 -10.96 0.76 21.50
CA ASP A 207 -10.72 2.10 22.02
C ASP A 207 -9.26 2.53 21.84
N SER A 208 -8.31 1.61 22.00
CA SER A 208 -6.87 1.89 21.79
C SER A 208 -6.56 2.23 20.33
N PHE A 209 -7.15 1.48 19.40
CA PHE A 209 -7.03 1.75 17.96
C PHE A 209 -7.72 3.08 17.58
N ILE A 210 -8.91 3.32 18.12
CA ILE A 210 -9.69 4.56 17.92
C ILE A 210 -8.95 5.78 18.47
N ASN A 211 -8.24 5.66 19.59
CA ASN A 211 -7.40 6.72 20.15
C ASN A 211 -6.25 7.10 19.23
N ILE A 212 -5.67 6.13 18.50
CA ILE A 212 -4.64 6.39 17.50
C ILE A 212 -5.22 7.11 16.30
N LEU A 213 -6.33 6.62 15.73
CA LEU A 213 -6.99 7.29 14.61
C LEU A 213 -7.39 8.73 14.98
N SER A 214 -7.90 8.91 16.20
CA SER A 214 -8.23 10.22 16.75
C SER A 214 -7.01 11.11 16.87
N SER A 215 -5.86 10.58 17.29
CA SER A 215 -4.59 11.33 17.38
C SER A 215 -4.11 11.79 16.00
N ILE A 216 -4.17 10.91 15.01
CA ILE A 216 -3.81 11.22 13.62
C ILE A 216 -4.72 12.32 13.06
N LYS A 217 -6.05 12.17 13.25
CA LYS A 217 -7.02 13.16 12.78
C LYS A 217 -6.89 14.51 13.47
N LYS A 218 -6.71 14.53 14.80
CA LYS A 218 -6.46 15.76 15.58
C LYS A 218 -5.19 16.48 15.13
N ALA A 219 -4.18 15.75 14.68
CA ALA A 219 -2.96 16.30 14.10
C ALA A 219 -3.14 16.82 12.66
N GLY A 220 -4.34 16.69 12.06
CA GLY A 220 -4.63 17.13 10.70
C GLY A 220 -4.03 16.23 9.61
N VAL A 221 -3.61 15.01 9.96
CA VAL A 221 -3.03 14.04 9.01
C VAL A 221 -4.14 13.09 8.54
N ASN A 222 -4.18 12.81 7.24
CA ASN A 222 -5.09 11.81 6.69
C ASN A 222 -4.57 10.40 6.98
N TYR A 223 -5.47 9.42 7.11
CA TYR A 223 -5.09 8.02 7.28
C TYR A 223 -5.75 7.10 6.26
N LYS A 224 -5.13 5.95 6.05
CA LYS A 224 -5.63 4.80 5.31
C LYS A 224 -5.43 3.56 6.18
N LEU A 225 -6.32 2.59 6.01
CA LEU A 225 -6.16 1.30 6.66
C LEU A 225 -5.60 0.32 5.65
N LEU A 226 -4.38 -0.16 5.90
CA LEU A 226 -3.85 -1.26 5.13
C LEU A 226 -4.28 -2.57 5.77
N LEU A 227 -5.03 -3.31 4.98
CA LEU A 227 -5.40 -4.67 5.25
C LEU A 227 -4.33 -5.55 4.58
N ASN A 228 -3.22 -5.82 5.24
CA ASN A 228 -2.26 -6.78 4.73
C ASN A 228 -2.71 -8.18 5.19
N ARG A 229 -2.96 -9.10 4.26
CA ARG A 229 -3.28 -10.48 4.62
C ARG A 229 -2.49 -11.35 3.67
N SER A 230 -1.67 -12.18 4.28
CA SER A 230 -1.18 -13.39 3.66
C SER A 230 -2.41 -14.21 3.23
N LEU A 231 -2.56 -14.45 1.93
CA LEU A 231 -3.61 -15.29 1.34
C LEU A 231 -3.67 -16.72 1.92
N TRP A 232 -2.68 -17.07 2.74
CA TRP A 232 -2.46 -18.36 3.34
C TRP A 232 -3.12 -18.54 4.70
N LEU A 233 -3.51 -17.45 5.37
CA LEU A 233 -4.32 -17.55 6.58
C LEU A 233 -5.76 -17.81 6.13
N LYS A 234 -6.23 -19.06 6.27
CA LYS A 234 -7.64 -19.47 6.06
C LYS A 234 -8.65 -18.76 6.98
N GLU A 235 -8.24 -17.65 7.58
CA GLU A 235 -8.90 -16.89 8.62
C GLU A 235 -9.50 -15.60 8.07
N TRP A 236 -10.04 -15.65 6.86
CA TRP A 236 -10.77 -14.52 6.26
C TRP A 236 -11.92 -14.02 7.15
N PHE A 237 -12.47 -14.88 8.01
CA PHE A 237 -13.47 -14.51 9.03
C PHE A 237 -12.96 -13.53 10.09
N VAL A 238 -11.65 -13.48 10.35
CA VAL A 238 -11.10 -12.52 11.32
C VAL A 238 -11.28 -11.08 10.83
N PHE A 239 -11.23 -10.88 9.51
CA PHE A 239 -11.61 -9.61 8.92
C PHE A 239 -13.07 -9.30 9.22
N LEU A 240 -13.98 -10.25 9.01
CA LEU A 240 -15.39 -10.04 9.36
C LEU A 240 -15.57 -9.72 10.85
N ASN A 241 -14.83 -10.37 11.75
CA ASN A 241 -14.87 -10.08 13.18
C ASN A 241 -14.37 -8.66 13.52
N PHE A 242 -13.36 -8.13 12.83
CA PHE A 242 -12.94 -6.73 12.97
C PHE A 242 -14.08 -5.76 12.64
N PHE A 243 -14.84 -6.05 11.59
CA PHE A 243 -15.99 -5.25 11.18
C PHE A 243 -17.21 -5.46 12.10
N HIS A 244 -17.41 -6.69 12.59
CA HIS A 244 -18.56 -7.07 13.40
C HIS A 244 -18.45 -6.63 14.87
N ASN A 245 -17.23 -6.43 15.40
CA ASN A 245 -16.99 -6.00 16.79
C ASN A 245 -17.09 -4.46 17.00
N LYS A 246 -18.04 -3.78 16.36
CA LYS A 246 -18.36 -2.33 16.52
C LYS A 246 -17.26 -1.32 16.14
N CYS A 247 -16.05 -1.75 15.85
CA CYS A 247 -14.92 -0.83 15.65
C CYS A 247 -15.08 0.04 14.39
N VAL A 248 -15.61 -0.54 13.31
CA VAL A 248 -15.82 0.18 12.04
C VAL A 248 -16.84 1.30 12.16
N HIS A 249 -17.95 1.08 12.88
CA HIS A 249 -18.90 2.15 13.16
C HIS A 249 -18.27 3.29 13.96
N GLN A 250 -17.33 3.00 14.86
CA GLN A 250 -16.63 4.06 15.58
C GLN A 250 -15.65 4.81 14.67
N ILE A 251 -14.96 4.13 13.75
CA ILE A 251 -14.08 4.75 12.74
C ILE A 251 -14.87 5.74 11.85
N GLU A 252 -16.08 5.37 11.41
CA GLU A 252 -16.96 6.25 10.61
C GLU A 252 -17.35 7.54 11.35
N ASN A 253 -17.34 7.52 12.68
CA ASN A 253 -17.71 8.65 13.52
C ASN A 253 -16.53 9.54 13.96
N ILE A 254 -15.29 9.14 13.66
CA ILE A 254 -14.07 9.94 13.94
C ILE A 254 -13.93 11.03 12.91
#